data_AF-A0A7V4Y1F2-F1
#
_entry.id   AF-A0A7V4Y1F2-F1
#
_cell.length_a   1.000
_cell.length_b   1.000
_cell.length_c   1.000
_cell.angle_alpha   90.00
_cell.angle_beta   90.00
_cell.angle_gamma   90.00
#
_symmetry.space_group_name_H-M   'P 1'
#
loop_
_entity.id
_entity.type
_entity.pdbx_description
1 polymer ?
#
loop_
_entity_poly.entity_id
_entity_poly.type
_entity_poly.pdbx_seq_one_letter_code
_entity_poly.pdbx_strand_id
1 'polypeptide(L)'
;MFRKRNRWQKTQNRRRPGRNLHHLLPRARGGKNNDRNLLLIDIEKHEAWHRIFGLRSLGEVIALLQRLDRMKRHQPLRKAA
;
A
#
# COMPACT_ATOMS: atom_id res chain seq x y z
N MET A 1 -19.95 -2.44 -13.54
CA MET A 1 -19.06 -3.26 -14.40
C MET A 1 -18.23 -4.21 -13.56
N PHE A 2 -18.56 -5.51 -13.54
CA PHE A 2 -17.76 -6.52 -12.85
C PHE A 2 -16.56 -6.93 -13.72
N ARG A 3 -15.36 -6.46 -13.39
CA ARG A 3 -14.13 -6.84 -14.09
C ARG A 3 -13.79 -8.30 -13.75
N LYS A 4 -13.88 -9.19 -14.75
CA LYS A 4 -13.53 -10.62 -14.64
C LYS A 4 -12.09 -10.75 -14.10
N ARG A 5 -11.90 -11.40 -12.94
CA ARG A 5 -10.57 -11.62 -12.35
C ARG A 5 -9.68 -12.40 -13.33
N ASN A 6 -8.47 -11.89 -13.59
CA ASN A 6 -7.53 -12.51 -14.52
C ASN A 6 -7.17 -13.93 -14.09
N ARG A 7 -7.18 -14.89 -15.03
CA ARG A 7 -6.90 -16.33 -14.79
C ARG A 7 -5.54 -16.57 -14.10
N TRP A 8 -4.54 -15.71 -14.35
CA TRP A 8 -3.22 -15.73 -13.72
C TRP A 8 -3.21 -15.36 -12.24
N GLN A 9 -4.09 -14.47 -11.78
CA GLN A 9 -4.23 -14.17 -10.35
C GLN A 9 -4.80 -15.37 -9.59
N LYS A 10 -5.65 -16.17 -10.27
CA LYS A 10 -6.25 -17.38 -9.70
C LYS A 10 -5.21 -18.46 -9.40
N THR A 11 -4.19 -18.64 -10.25
CA THR A 11 -3.14 -19.66 -10.05
C THR A 11 -2.13 -19.27 -8.98
N GLN A 12 -1.77 -17.98 -8.87
CA GLN A 12 -0.89 -17.49 -7.82
C GLN A 12 -1.57 -17.56 -6.44
N ASN A 13 -2.85 -17.16 -6.33
CA ASN A 13 -3.62 -17.27 -5.08
C ASN A 13 -3.75 -18.70 -4.56
N ARG A 14 -3.76 -19.71 -5.44
CA ARG A 14 -3.80 -21.13 -5.03
C ARG A 14 -2.54 -21.59 -4.30
N ARG A 15 -1.37 -21.00 -4.61
CA ARG A 15 -0.10 -21.36 -3.98
C ARG A 15 0.15 -20.62 -2.66
N ARG A 16 -0.49 -19.47 -2.47
CA ARG A 16 -0.28 -18.58 -1.30
C ARG A 16 -1.63 -17.98 -0.88
N PRO A 17 -2.53 -18.77 -0.27
CA PRO A 17 -3.84 -18.28 0.14
C PRO A 17 -3.69 -17.09 1.11
N GLY A 18 -4.59 -16.12 0.99
CA GLY A 18 -4.60 -14.95 1.87
C GLY A 18 -3.56 -13.87 1.54
N ARG A 19 -2.70 -14.05 0.53
CA ARG A 19 -1.68 -13.07 0.14
C ARG A 19 -1.85 -12.57 -1.29
N ASN A 20 -1.39 -11.34 -1.55
CA ASN A 20 -1.40 -10.72 -2.88
C ASN A 20 -0.15 -9.84 -3.08
N LEU A 21 0.23 -9.63 -4.34
CA LEU A 21 1.36 -8.79 -4.72
C LEU A 21 0.92 -7.32 -4.73
N HIS A 22 1.57 -6.49 -3.91
CA HIS A 22 1.42 -5.05 -3.83
C HIS A 22 2.50 -4.34 -4.66
N HIS A 23 2.13 -3.28 -5.40
CA HIS A 23 3.08 -2.46 -6.14
C HIS A 23 3.61 -1.30 -5.29
N LEU A 24 4.92 -1.25 -5.05
CA LEU A 24 5.58 -0.15 -4.29
C LEU A 24 5.52 1.19 -5.02
N LEU A 25 5.67 1.19 -6.35
CA LEU A 25 5.27 2.25 -7.26
C LEU A 25 3.99 1.78 -7.96
N PRO A 26 2.85 2.46 -7.79
CA PRO A 26 1.59 2.03 -8.39
C PRO A 26 1.67 1.89 -9.90
N ARG A 27 1.00 0.87 -10.44
CA ARG A 27 0.95 0.61 -11.89
C ARG A 27 0.43 1.81 -12.68
N ALA A 28 -0.57 2.52 -12.14
CA ALA A 28 -1.13 3.74 -12.74
C ALA A 28 -0.09 4.87 -12.90
N ARG A 29 1.04 4.79 -12.21
CA ARG A 29 2.15 5.75 -12.22
C ARG A 29 3.43 5.15 -12.80
N GLY A 30 3.31 4.13 -13.66
CA GLY A 30 4.45 3.51 -14.34
C GLY A 30 5.12 2.36 -13.57
N GLY A 31 4.53 1.91 -12.46
CA GLY A 31 4.99 0.74 -11.73
C GLY A 31 5.06 -0.53 -12.58
N LYS A 32 6.26 -1.14 -12.64
CA LYS A 32 6.48 -2.39 -13.39
C LYS A 32 6.11 -3.62 -12.56
N ASN A 33 5.77 -4.72 -13.23
CA ASN A 33 5.56 -6.03 -12.60
C ASN A 33 6.90 -6.76 -12.47
N ASN A 34 7.76 -6.34 -11.54
CA ASN A 34 9.03 -6.99 -11.26
C ASN A 34 9.27 -7.10 -9.76
N ASP A 35 10.16 -8.00 -9.35
CA ASP A 35 10.38 -8.31 -7.94
C ASP A 35 10.88 -7.12 -7.12
N ARG A 36 11.52 -6.13 -7.77
CA ARG A 36 11.96 -4.88 -7.12
C ARG A 36 10.80 -3.94 -6.77
N ASN A 37 9.69 -4.05 -7.48
CA ASN A 37 8.52 -3.18 -7.31
C ASN A 37 7.33 -3.92 -6.68
N LEU A 38 7.42 -5.24 -6.51
CA LEU A 38 6.34 -6.08 -6.00
C LEU A 38 6.67 -6.57 -4.60
N LEU A 39 5.73 -6.41 -3.68
CA LEU A 39 5.83 -6.91 -2.32
C LEU A 39 4.67 -7.87 -2.07
N LEU A 40 4.97 -9.13 -1.72
CA LEU A 40 3.93 -10.08 -1.34
C LEU A 40 3.50 -9.85 0.11
N ILE A 41 2.25 -9.45 0.31
CA ILE A 41 1.67 -9.18 1.63
C ILE A 41 0.30 -9.81 1.79
N ASP A 42 -0.20 -9.87 3.02
CA ASP A 42 -1.55 -10.33 3.32
C ASP A 42 -2.60 -9.41 2.67
N ILE A 43 -3.70 -9.98 2.20
CA ILE A 43 -4.76 -9.25 1.46
C ILE A 43 -5.33 -8.11 2.30
N GLU A 44 -5.56 -8.32 3.59
CA GLU A 44 -6.08 -7.28 4.47
C GLU A 44 -5.12 -6.09 4.56
N LYS A 45 -3.81 -6.34 4.66
CA LYS A 45 -2.77 -5.30 4.66
C LYS A 45 -2.70 -4.60 3.29
N HIS A 46 -2.85 -5.34 2.20
CA HIS A 46 -2.92 -4.77 0.85
C HIS A 46 -4.09 -3.80 0.70
N GLU A 47 -5.29 -4.21 1.11
CA GLU A 47 -6.49 -3.35 1.06
C GLU A 47 -6.37 -2.15 2.01
N ALA A 48 -5.87 -2.35 3.23
CA ALA A 48 -5.63 -1.27 4.18
C ALA A 48 -4.64 -0.24 3.62
N TRP A 49 -3.57 -0.70 2.97
CA TRP A 49 -2.60 0.18 2.31
C TRP A 49 -3.26 1.06 1.25
N HIS A 50 -4.05 0.46 0.34
CA HIS A 50 -4.77 1.22 -0.69
C HIS A 50 -5.80 2.18 -0.09
N ARG A 51 -6.45 1.80 1.01
CA ARG A 51 -7.42 2.67 1.69
C ARG A 51 -6.76 3.87 2.35
N ILE A 52 -5.63 3.69 3.01
CA ILE A 52 -4.94 4.76 3.76
C ILE A 52 -4.11 5.65 2.82
N PHE A 53 -3.35 5.06 1.91
CA PHE A 53 -2.35 5.78 1.11
C PHE A 53 -2.72 5.95 -0.37
N GLY A 54 -3.76 5.28 -0.85
CA GLY A 54 -4.21 5.40 -2.24
C GLY A 54 -3.12 5.05 -3.26
N LEU A 55 -2.90 5.96 -4.23
CA LEU A 55 -1.90 5.80 -5.31
C LEU A 55 -0.54 6.43 -4.98
N ARG A 56 -0.17 6.49 -3.70
CA ARG A 56 1.16 6.92 -3.27
C ARG A 56 2.17 5.79 -3.46
N SER A 57 3.37 6.14 -3.89
CA SER A 57 4.54 5.27 -3.86
C SER A 57 5.06 5.11 -2.44
N LEU A 58 5.85 4.06 -2.18
CA LEU A 58 6.47 3.83 -0.88
C LEU A 58 7.26 5.05 -0.38
N GLY A 59 8.03 5.71 -1.25
CA GLY A 59 8.80 6.90 -0.89
C GLY A 59 7.91 8.08 -0.46
N GLU A 60 6.79 8.30 -1.14
CA GLU A 60 5.84 9.35 -0.74
C GLU A 60 5.12 9.01 0.57
N VAL A 61 4.83 7.72 0.82
CA VAL A 61 4.27 7.26 2.10
C VAL A 61 5.26 7.54 3.23
N ILE A 62 6.54 7.19 3.06
CA ILE A 62 7.59 7.47 4.05
C ILE A 62 7.68 8.97 4.32
N ALA A 63 7.71 9.81 3.28
CA ALA A 63 7.76 11.26 3.43
C ALA A 63 6.53 11.82 4.18
N LEU A 64 5.34 11.28 3.91
CA LEU A 64 4.11 11.64 4.61
C LEU A 64 4.17 11.28 6.10
N LEU A 65 4.61 10.05 6.41
CA LEU A 65 4.72 9.58 7.79
C LEU A 65 5.78 10.36 8.58
N GLN A 66 6.92 10.67 7.96
CA GLN A 66 7.93 11.54 8.56
C GLN A 66 7.41 12.96 8.81
N ARG A 67 6.60 13.50 7.90
CA ARG A 67 5.95 14.80 8.11
C ARG A 67 4.97 14.75 9.28
N LEU A 68 4.16 13.70 9.37
CA LEU A 68 3.22 13.48 10.48
C LEU A 68 3.95 13.39 11.82
N ASP A 69 5.05 12.64 11.88
CA ASP A 69 5.88 12.52 13.08
C ASP A 69 6.42 13.89 13.53
N ARG A 70 7.00 14.69 12.60
CA ARG A 70 7.44 16.06 12.91
C ARG A 70 6.30 16.92 13.44
N MET A 71 5.13 16.88 12.81
CA MET A 71 3.96 17.64 13.27
C MET A 71 3.55 17.22 14.68
N LYS A 72 3.58 15.93 14.99
CA LYS A 72 3.22 15.41 16.31
C LYS A 72 4.20 15.86 17.39
N ARG A 73 5.50 15.87 17.11
CA ARG A 73 6.55 16.35 18.05
C ARG A 73 6.43 17.83 18.37
N HIS A 74 5.95 18.64 17.43
CA HIS A 74 5.74 20.08 17.62
C HIS A 74 4.30 20.45 18.01
N GLN A 75 3.43 19.47 18.25
CA GLN A 75 2.06 19.74 18.68
C GLN A 75 2.09 20.22 20.14
N PRO A 76 1.69 21.47 20.45
CA PRO A 76 1.62 21.91 21.83
C PRO A 76 0.59 21.05 22.56
N LEU A 77 0.97 20.52 23.72
CA LEU A 77 0.01 19.85 24.61
C LEU A 77 -1.03 20.90 25.00
N ARG A 78 -2.26 20.76 24.51
CA ARG A 78 -3.37 21.52 25.05
C ARG A 78 -3.48 21.11 26.52
N LYS A 79 -3.28 22.04 27.44
CA LYS A 79 -3.68 21.82 28.83
C LYS A 79 -5.17 21.48 28.80
N ALA A 80 -5.54 20.34 29.35
CA ALA A 80 -6.95 20.04 29.58
C ALA A 80 -7.51 21.18 30.44
N ALA A 81 -8.57 21.82 29.95
CA ALA A 81 -9.33 22.81 30.70
C ALA A 81 -10.19 22.12 31.75
#